data_AF-A0A945L586-F1
#
_entry.id   AF-A0A945L586-F1
#
_cell.length_a   1.000
_cell.length_b   1.000
_cell.length_c   1.000
_cell.angle_alpha   90.00
_cell.angle_beta   90.00
_cell.angle_gamma   90.00
#
_symmetry.space_group_name_H-M   'P 1'
#
loop_
_entity.id
_entity.type
_entity.pdbx_description
1 polymer ?
#
loop_
_entity_poly.entity_id
_entity_poly.type
_entity_poly.pdbx_seq_one_letter_code
_entity_poly.pdbx_strand_id
1 'polypeptide(L)' 'MIWKWSLLIAIWLFAGISRVVADGEEQRFESGLNRMGLLEKYSSQGCSRCPPAEHWINGFENDERLWVEVVPVVFHVD' A
#
# COMPACT_ATOMS: atom_id res chain seq x y z
N MET A 1 21.33 40.08 -42.84
CA MET A 1 20.61 38.85 -43.24
C MET A 1 20.72 37.73 -42.19
N ILE A 2 21.87 37.55 -41.53
CA ILE A 2 22.11 36.60 -40.42
C ILE A 2 21.17 36.79 -39.20
N TRP A 3 20.89 38.04 -38.80
CA TRP A 3 20.13 38.33 -37.58
C TRP A 3 18.68 37.81 -37.59
N LYS A 4 18.06 37.72 -38.77
CA LYS A 4 16.70 37.15 -38.94
C LYS A 4 16.65 35.65 -38.61
N TRP A 5 17.73 34.93 -38.91
CA TRP A 5 17.81 33.49 -38.69
C TRP A 5 18.13 33.18 -37.22
N SER A 6 18.99 33.97 -36.58
CA SER A 6 19.25 33.88 -35.14
C SER A 6 17.99 34.12 -34.30
N LEU A 7 17.14 35.08 -34.69
CA LEU A 7 15.89 35.39 -33.99
C LEU A 7 14.85 34.26 -34.14
N LEU A 8 14.77 33.64 -35.33
CA LEU A 8 13.87 32.50 -35.57
C LEU A 8 14.31 31.24 -34.82
N ILE A 9 15.62 30.97 -34.75
CA ILE A 9 16.17 29.83 -33.99
C ILE A 9 15.92 30.03 -32.48
N ALA A 10 16.10 31.25 -31.96
CA ALA A 10 15.81 31.57 -30.57
C ALA A 10 14.32 31.38 -30.24
N ILE A 11 13.41 31.81 -31.11
CA ILE A 11 11.96 31.60 -30.95
C ILE A 11 11.61 30.10 -30.97
N TRP A 12 12.22 29.32 -31.86
CA TRP A 12 12.04 27.86 -31.92
C TRP A 12 12.53 27.15 -30.66
N LEU A 13 13.70 27.53 -30.16
CA LEU A 13 14.27 27.02 -28.90
C LEU A 13 13.39 27.39 -27.70
N PHE A 14 12.81 28.59 -27.68
CA PHE A 14 11.93 29.04 -26.59
C PHE A 14 10.55 28.35 -26.63
N ALA A 15 10.02 28.08 -27.82
CA ALA A 15 8.73 27.42 -28.01
C ALA A 15 8.75 25.93 -27.60
N GLY A 16 9.88 25.24 -27.75
CA GLY A 16 10.01 23.81 -27.44
C GLY A 16 10.02 23.45 -25.95
N ILE A 17 10.17 24.43 -25.05
CA ILE A 17 10.31 24.19 -23.59
C ILE A 17 8.95 24.12 -22.87
N SER A 18 7.85 24.52 -23.53
CA SER A 18 6.57 24.65 -22.84
C SER A 18 5.71 23.39 -22.95
N ARG A 19 5.52 22.76 -21.76
CA ARG A 19 4.37 21.94 -21.30
C ARG A 19 4.56 20.43 -21.23
N VAL A 20 5.37 19.99 -20.27
CA VAL A 20 5.02 18.77 -19.50
C VAL A 20 4.02 19.21 -18.43
N VAL A 21 2.72 18.97 -18.67
CA VAL A 21 1.73 18.96 -17.60
C VAL A 21 1.81 17.58 -16.98
N ALA A 22 2.33 17.49 -15.75
CA ALA A 22 2.22 16.27 -14.97
C ALA A 22 0.75 16.16 -14.53
N ASP A 23 -0.01 15.30 -15.20
CA ASP A 23 -1.33 14.91 -14.73
C ASP A 23 -1.15 13.88 -13.62
N GLY A 24 -1.34 14.32 -12.37
CA GLY A 24 -1.30 13.47 -11.20
C GLY A 24 -2.65 12.81 -11.04
N GLU A 25 -2.93 11.76 -11.82
CA GLU A 25 -4.12 10.96 -11.60
C GLU A 25 -4.06 10.36 -10.19
N GLU A 26 -5.00 10.79 -9.34
CA GLU A 26 -5.12 10.26 -7.98
C GLU A 26 -5.52 8.79 -8.06
N GLN A 27 -4.54 7.91 -7.86
CA GLN A 27 -4.76 6.46 -7.77
C GLN A 27 -5.63 6.18 -6.54
N ARG A 28 -6.94 6.01 -6.76
CA ARG A 28 -7.91 5.73 -5.71
C ARG A 28 -8.08 4.22 -5.57
N PHE A 29 -7.67 3.68 -4.43
CA PHE A 29 -7.91 2.30 -4.06
C PHE A 29 -9.14 2.22 -3.16
N GLU A 30 -10.07 1.34 -3.50
CA GLU A 30 -11.26 1.08 -2.68
C GLU A 30 -11.26 -0.37 -2.21
N SER A 31 -11.73 -0.61 -0.99
CA SER A 31 -11.92 -1.98 -0.50
C SER A 31 -13.03 -2.65 -1.30
N GLY A 32 -12.85 -3.92 -1.66
CA GLY A 32 -13.90 -4.72 -2.27
C GLY A 32 -15.11 -4.94 -1.34
N LEU A 33 -16.14 -5.59 -1.88
CA LEU A 33 -17.39 -5.88 -1.15
C LEU A 33 -17.17 -6.80 0.07
N ASN A 34 -16.20 -7.71 -0.01
CA ASN A 34 -15.87 -8.60 1.10
C ASN A 34 -15.02 -7.89 2.14
N ARG A 35 -15.59 -7.70 3.33
CA ARG A 35 -14.91 -7.18 4.51
C ARG A 35 -14.45 -8.36 5.36
N MET A 36 -13.15 -8.53 5.47
CA MET A 36 -12.51 -9.54 6.32
C MET A 36 -12.36 -9.04 7.75
N GLY A 37 -12.45 -9.95 8.71
CA GLY A 37 -12.23 -9.68 10.13
C GLY A 37 -10.74 -9.65 10.47
N LEU A 38 -10.32 -8.65 11.24
CA LEU A 38 -8.99 -8.64 11.86
C LEU A 38 -9.09 -9.29 13.24
N LEU A 39 -8.27 -10.31 13.49
CA LEU A 39 -8.20 -11.00 14.77
C LEU A 39 -6.87 -10.69 15.45
N GLU A 40 -6.91 -9.83 16.46
CA GLU A 40 -5.72 -9.39 17.20
C GLU A 40 -5.60 -10.19 18.51
N LYS A 41 -4.54 -10.97 18.62
CA LYS A 41 -4.24 -11.73 19.84
C LYS A 41 -3.00 -11.17 20.51
N TYR A 42 -3.10 -10.91 21.81
CA TYR A 42 -2.01 -10.40 22.63
C TYR A 42 -1.44 -11.53 23.50
N SER A 43 -0.11 -11.68 23.55
CA SER A 43 0.62 -12.66 24.38
C SER A 43 1.73 -12.00 25.17
N SER A 44 1.99 -12.45 26.40
CA SER A 44 3.22 -12.08 27.13
C SER A 44 4.09 -13.29 27.40
N GLN A 45 5.41 -13.05 27.46
CA GLN A 45 6.38 -14.07 27.79
C GLN A 45 6.15 -14.61 29.21
N GLY A 46 6.10 -15.93 29.36
CA GLY A 46 5.82 -16.57 30.66
C GLY A 46 4.34 -16.58 31.05
N CYS A 47 3.43 -16.10 30.19
CA CYS A 47 2.00 -16.25 30.40
C CYS A 47 1.58 -17.73 30.29
N SER A 48 1.32 -18.38 31.43
CA SER A 48 0.85 -19.77 31.47
C SER A 48 -0.59 -19.98 30.95
N ARG A 49 -1.35 -18.91 30.78
CA ARG A 49 -2.74 -18.94 30.28
C ARG A 49 -2.85 -18.69 28.77
N CYS A 50 -1.80 -18.18 28.14
CA CYS A 50 -1.78 -17.81 26.73
C CYS A 50 -1.64 -19.00 25.74
N PRO A 51 -1.03 -20.17 26.09
CA PRO A 51 -0.84 -21.26 25.13
C PRO A 51 -2.13 -21.78 24.48
N PRO A 52 -3.28 -21.95 25.17
CA PRO A 52 -4.52 -22.35 24.52
C PRO A 52 -4.98 -21.37 23.42
N ALA A 53 -4.80 -20.07 23.65
CA ALA A 53 -5.14 -19.05 22.64
C ALA A 53 -4.14 -19.05 21.47
N GLU A 54 -2.86 -19.35 21.73
CA GLU A 54 -1.84 -19.54 20.68
C GLU A 54 -2.15 -20.75 19.81
N HIS A 55 -2.46 -21.89 20.41
CA HIS A 55 -2.81 -23.09 19.65
C HIS A 55 -4.06 -22.87 18.80
N TRP A 56 -5.06 -22.16 19.32
CA TRP A 56 -6.26 -21.85 18.56
C TRP A 56 -5.97 -20.93 17.36
N ILE A 57 -5.21 -19.85 17.54
CA ILE A 57 -4.90 -18.93 16.43
C ILE A 57 -3.94 -19.56 15.41
N ASN A 58 -3.01 -20.42 15.82
CA ASN A 58 -2.14 -21.15 14.91
C ASN A 58 -2.91 -22.18 14.05
N GLY A 59 -4.13 -22.57 14.47
CA GLY A 59 -5.01 -23.41 13.66
C GLY A 59 -5.40 -22.79 12.32
N PHE A 60 -5.35 -21.45 12.19
CA PHE A 60 -5.66 -20.76 10.94
C PHE A 60 -4.65 -21.01 9.81
N GLU A 61 -3.44 -21.52 10.10
CA GLU A 61 -2.43 -21.84 9.08
C GLU A 61 -2.95 -22.83 8.02
N ASN A 62 -3.90 -23.70 8.39
CA ASN A 62 -4.52 -24.69 7.50
C ASN A 62 -6.00 -24.41 7.23
N ASP A 63 -6.51 -23.23 7.61
CA ASP A 63 -7.92 -22.85 7.46
C ASP A 63 -8.15 -22.15 6.11
N GLU A 64 -9.14 -22.61 5.35
CA GLU A 64 -9.50 -22.04 4.04
C GLU A 64 -9.93 -20.56 4.11
N ARG A 65 -10.32 -20.09 5.29
CA ARG A 65 -10.75 -18.71 5.54
C ARG A 65 -9.59 -17.75 5.73
N LEU A 66 -8.36 -18.24 5.92
CA LEU A 66 -7.17 -17.42 6.10
C LEU A 66 -6.98 -16.50 4.88
N TRP A 67 -6.78 -15.20 5.13
CA TRP A 67 -6.65 -14.15 4.09
C TRP A 67 -7.89 -13.85 3.26
N VAL A 68 -8.99 -14.59 3.42
CA VAL A 68 -10.23 -14.37 2.68
C VAL A 68 -11.30 -13.77 3.59
N GLU A 69 -11.46 -14.34 4.78
CA GLU A 69 -12.46 -13.90 5.76
C GLU A 69 -11.82 -13.41 7.06
N VAL A 70 -10.61 -13.88 7.39
CA VAL A 70 -9.92 -13.52 8.63
C VAL A 70 -8.42 -13.29 8.42
N VAL A 71 -7.92 -12.26 9.10
CA VAL A 71 -6.49 -11.93 9.18
C VAL A 71 -6.07 -12.00 10.65
N PRO A 72 -5.39 -13.08 11.07
CA PRO A 72 -4.87 -13.20 12.44
C PRO A 72 -3.55 -12.45 12.59
N VAL A 73 -3.41 -11.67 13.68
CA VAL A 73 -2.18 -10.98 14.07
C VAL A 73 -1.87 -11.30 15.53
N VAL A 74 -0.66 -11.80 15.79
CA VAL A 74 -0.18 -12.11 17.14
C VAL A 74 0.78 -11.03 17.61
N PHE A 75 0.31 -10.20 18.53
CA PHE A 75 1.11 -9.21 19.23
C PHE A 75 1.76 -9.86 20.45
N HIS A 76 3.09 -9.76 20.53
CA HIS A 76 3.80 -10.00 21.78
C HIS A 76 3.82 -8.70 22.57
N VAL A 77 3.35 -8.76 23.81
CA VAL A 77 3.33 -7.67 24.79
C VAL A 77 4.24 -8.08 25.94
N ASP A 78 4.95 -7.12 26.50
CA ASP A 78 5.90 -7.38 27.58
C ASP A 78 5.17 -7.67 28.91
#